data_AF-A0A7J2LW89-F1
#
_entry.id   AF-A0A7J2LW89-F1
#
_cell.length_a   1.000
_cell.length_b   1.000
_cell.length_c   1.000
_cell.angle_alpha   90.00
_cell.angle_beta   90.00
_cell.angle_gamma   90.00
#
_symmetry.space_group_name_H-M   'P 1'
#
loop_
_entity.id
_entity.type
_entity.pdbx_description
1 polymer ?
#
loop_
_entity_poly.entity_id
_entity_poly.type
_entity_poly.pdbx_seq_one_letter_code
_entity_poly.pdbx_strand_id
1 'polypeptide(L)'
;MNELQTLGLVVLCAGVLLVILSLLLPPRAERREVRETSVGGIILIGPIPIVFGRNLTRGMLLLLMVTGLVMVITLLALYAFWGG
;
A
#
# COMPACT_ATOMS: atom_id res chain seq x y z
N MET A 1 -16.56 19.64 -12.71
CA MET A 1 -15.43 19.17 -11.90
C MET A 1 -14.51 20.35 -11.72
N ASN A 2 -14.29 20.77 -10.48
CA ASN A 2 -13.39 21.90 -10.19
C ASN A 2 -11.95 21.47 -10.45
N GLU A 3 -11.04 22.42 -10.74
CA GLU A 3 -9.64 22.12 -11.07
C GLU A 3 -8.95 21.28 -9.97
N LEU A 4 -9.29 21.53 -8.70
CA LEU A 4 -8.79 20.77 -7.56
C LEU A 4 -9.22 19.29 -7.56
N GLN A 5 -10.43 19.00 -8.03
CA GLN A 5 -10.96 17.63 -8.11
C GLN A 5 -10.25 16.84 -9.21
N THR A 6 -9.97 17.48 -10.34
CA THR A 6 -9.21 16.88 -11.45
C THR A 6 -7.78 16.58 -11.01
N LEU A 7 -7.14 17.51 -10.29
CA LEU A 7 -5.77 17.35 -9.80
C LEU A 7 -5.69 16.22 -8.76
N GLY A 8 -6.66 16.14 -7.85
CA GLY A 8 -6.77 15.03 -6.89
C GLY A 8 -6.96 13.67 -7.57
N LEU A 9 -7.81 13.59 -8.60
CA LEU A 9 -8.02 12.36 -9.37
C LEU A 9 -6.75 11.92 -10.11
N VAL A 10 -6.03 12.86 -10.72
CA VAL A 10 -4.76 12.59 -11.43
C VAL A 10 -3.70 12.05 -10.46
N VAL A 11 -3.54 12.67 -9.29
CA VAL A 11 -2.58 12.23 -8.27
C VAL A 11 -2.94 10.83 -7.74
N LEU A 12 -4.23 10.57 -7.50
CA LEU A 12 -4.70 9.26 -7.06
C LEU A 12 -4.43 8.17 -8.10
N CYS A 13 -4.76 8.43 -9.37
CA CYS A 13 -4.47 7.50 -10.47
C CYS A 13 -2.97 7.25 -10.63
N ALA A 14 -2.13 8.30 -10.54
CA ALA A 14 -0.69 8.16 -10.61
C ALA A 14 -0.13 7.30 -9.46
N GLY A 15 -0.63 7.48 -8.24
CA GLY A 15 -0.23 6.69 -7.07
C GLY A 15 -0.58 5.21 -7.22
N VAL A 16 -1.80 4.89 -7.64
CA VAL A 16 -2.23 3.50 -7.90
C VAL A 16 -1.36 2.86 -8.99
N LEU A 17 -1.07 3.61 -10.05
CA LEU A 17 -0.26 3.12 -11.17
C LEU A 17 1.19 2.83 -10.76
N LEU A 18 1.79 3.67 -9.90
CA LEU A 18 3.12 3.44 -9.33
C LEU A 18 3.16 2.21 -8.42
N VAL A 19 2.14 1.98 -7.59
CA VAL A 19 2.06 0.78 -6.74
C VAL A 19 1.98 -0.48 -7.61
N ILE A 20 1.14 -0.47 -8.65
CA ILE A 20 1.04 -1.58 -9.60
C ILE A 20 2.40 -1.81 -10.28
N LEU A 21 3.06 -0.76 -10.76
CA LEU A 21 4.37 -0.88 -11.40
C LEU A 21 5.43 -1.48 -10.46
N SER A 22 5.43 -1.07 -9.18
CA SER A 22 6.32 -1.62 -8.16
C SER A 22 6.09 -3.12 -7.90
N LEU A 23 4.87 -3.62 -8.13
CA LEU A 23 4.54 -5.04 -7.98
C LEU A 23 4.91 -5.87 -9.23
N LEU A 24 4.83 -5.26 -10.42
CA LEU A 24 5.23 -5.92 -11.67
C LEU A 24 6.75 -5.96 -11.86
N LEU A 25 7.49 -5.00 -11.29
CA LEU A 25 8.95 -5.00 -11.35
C LEU A 25 9.50 -6.18 -10.54
N PRO A 26 10.31 -7.07 -11.16
CA PRO A 26 10.89 -8.20 -10.44
C PRO A 26 11.82 -7.66 -9.34
N PRO A 27 11.68 -8.13 -8.09
CA PRO A 27 12.57 -7.73 -7.01
C PRO A 27 13.99 -8.08 -7.43
N ARG A 28 14.91 -7.09 -7.37
CA ARG A 28 16.33 -7.31 -7.65
C ARG A 28 16.81 -8.43 -6.73
N ALA A 29 17.20 -9.56 -7.33
CA ALA A 29 17.68 -10.72 -6.60
C ALA A 29 19.02 -10.38 -5.92
N GLU A 30 18.95 -9.96 -4.66
CA GLU A 30 20.12 -9.79 -3.83
C GLU A 30 20.61 -11.18 -3.42
N ARG A 31 21.66 -11.69 -4.09
CA ARG A 31 22.41 -12.86 -3.64
C ARG A 31 23.05 -12.51 -2.29
N ARG A 32 22.41 -12.91 -1.19
CA ARG A 32 23.09 -13.10 0.09
C ARG A 32 22.68 -14.44 0.68
N GLU A 33 23.61 -15.38 0.53
CA GLU A 33 23.78 -16.48 1.46
C GLU A 33 23.95 -15.94 2.88
N VAL A 34 23.75 -16.85 3.84
CA VAL A 34 23.89 -16.73 5.30
C VAL A 34 22.56 -16.54 6.04
N ARG A 35 22.27 -17.62 6.77
CA ARG A 35 21.18 -17.92 7.67
C ARG A 35 21.02 -16.84 8.75
N GLU A 36 20.16 -15.87 8.53
CA GLU A 36 19.69 -14.94 9.57
C GLU A 36 18.17 -15.08 9.67
N THR A 37 17.67 -15.28 10.90
CA THR A 37 16.24 -15.35 11.21
C THR A 37 15.52 -14.17 10.60
N SER A 38 14.84 -14.47 9.51
CA SER A 38 13.98 -13.60 8.73
C SER A 38 12.76 -13.18 9.56
N VAL A 39 12.92 -12.15 10.40
CA VAL A 39 11.77 -11.52 11.06
C VAL A 39 11.29 -10.39 10.15
N GLY A 40 10.18 -10.62 9.47
CA GLY A 40 9.42 -9.60 8.74
C GLY A 40 8.03 -9.49 9.35
N GLY A 41 7.56 -8.27 9.59
CA GLY A 41 6.31 -8.00 10.29
C GLY A 41 5.60 -6.75 9.76
N ILE A 42 4.27 -6.72 9.92
CA ILE A 42 3.45 -5.54 9.65
C ILE A 42 3.00 -5.00 11.00
N ILE A 43 3.35 -3.75 11.30
CA ILE A 43 2.82 -3.04 12.47
C ILE A 43 1.73 -2.11 11.96
N LEU A 44 0.48 -2.29 12.43
CA LEU A 44 -0.56 -1.31 12.21
C LEU A 44 -0.45 -0.22 13.29
N ILE A 45 0.03 0.97 12.92
CA ILE A 45 -0.05 2.15 13.78
C ILE A 45 -1.23 2.99 13.28
N GLY A 46 -2.40 2.71 13.85
CA GLY A 46 -3.66 3.28 13.38
C GLY A 46 -3.95 2.89 11.92
N PRO A 47 -4.50 3.79 11.08
CA PRO A 47 -4.83 3.50 9.69
C PRO A 47 -3.63 3.26 8.77
N ILE A 48 -2.41 3.53 9.25
CA ILE A 48 -1.19 3.48 8.45
C ILE A 48 -0.43 2.19 8.76
N PRO A 49 -0.43 1.21 7.85
CA PRO A 49 0.35 0.00 8.04
C PRO A 49 1.83 0.27 7.74
N ILE A 50 2.71 -0.08 8.67
CA ILE A 50 4.16 0.07 8.53
C ILE A 50 4.78 -1.31 8.40
N VAL A 51 5.50 -1.54 7.29
CA VAL A 51 6.11 -2.84 7.00
C VAL A 51 7.60 -2.81 7.25
N PHE A 52 8.08 -3.79 8.02
CA PHE A 52 9.48 -3.90 8.40
C PHE A 52 10.01 -5.32 8.15
N GLY A 53 11.29 -5.41 7.79
CA GLY A 53 12.01 -6.66 7.51
C GLY A 53 12.21 -6.93 6.02
N ARG A 54 13.11 -7.86 5.69
CA ARG A 54 13.56 -8.14 4.31
C ARG A 54 12.85 -9.32 3.63
N ASN A 55 11.92 -9.97 4.33
CA ASN A 55 11.25 -11.20 3.88
C ASN A 55 9.72 -11.06 3.90
N LEU A 56 9.23 -9.99 3.27
CA LEU A 56 7.80 -9.85 3.04
C LEU A 56 7.34 -10.99 2.14
N THR A 57 6.58 -11.93 2.69
CA THR A 57 5.92 -12.95 1.90
C THR A 57 4.86 -12.29 1.01
N ARG A 58 4.58 -12.90 -0.15
CA ARG A 58 3.49 -12.45 -1.04
C ARG A 58 2.16 -12.29 -0.29
N GLY A 59 1.91 -13.14 0.71
CA GLY A 59 0.76 -13.05 1.61
C GLY A 59 0.74 -11.77 2.46
N MET A 60 1.87 -11.37 3.06
CA MET A 60 1.99 -10.09 3.78
C MET A 60 1.75 -8.89 2.86
N LEU A 61 2.30 -8.94 1.64
CA LEU A 61 2.10 -7.88 0.65
C LEU A 61 0.63 -7.73 0.25
N LEU A 62 -0.03 -8.87 -0.01
CA LEU A 62 -1.44 -8.92 -0.36
C LEU A 62 -2.32 -8.43 0.79
N LEU A 63 -2.00 -8.84 2.03
CA LEU A 63 -2.68 -8.37 3.22
C LEU A 63 -2.53 -6.85 3.39
N LEU A 64 -1.33 -6.31 3.19
CA LEU A 64 -1.09 -4.86 3.18
C LEU A 64 -1.96 -4.13 2.17
N MET A 65 -2.02 -4.66 0.94
CA MET A 65 -2.80 -4.09 -0.15
C MET A 65 -4.30 -4.10 0.15
N VAL A 66 -4.82 -5.22 0.65
CA VAL A 66 -6.22 -5.36 1.07
C VAL A 66 -6.54 -4.39 2.21
N THR A 67 -5.66 -4.31 3.21
CA THR A 67 -5.85 -3.42 4.36
C THR A 67 -5.87 -1.95 3.91
N GLY A 68 -4.97 -1.56 3.03
CA GLY A 68 -4.94 -0.22 2.43
C GLY A 68 -6.17 0.08 1.57
N LEU A 69 -6.65 -0.89 0.79
CA LEU A 69 -7.86 -0.74 -0.02
C LEU A 69 -9.10 -0.54 0.85
N VAL A 70 -9.26 -1.37 1.89
CA VAL A 70 -10.35 -1.23 2.87
C VAL A 70 -10.29 0.15 3.52
N MET A 71 -9.09 0.61 3.90
CA MET A 71 -8.87 1.95 4.45
C MET A 71 -9.39 3.06 3.54
N VAL A 72 -9.02 3.05 2.25
CA VAL A 72 -9.46 4.04 1.26
C VAL A 72 -10.98 4.03 1.10
N ILE A 73 -11.58 2.84 1.03
CA ILE A 73 -13.03 2.69 0.92
C ILE A 73 -13.74 3.24 2.16
N THR A 74 -13.24 2.93 3.36
CA THR A 74 -13.82 3.44 4.61
C THR A 74 -13.73 4.97 4.68
N LEU A 75 -12.61 5.55 4.24
CA LEU A 75 -12.43 7.00 4.23
C LEU A 75 -13.36 7.69 3.24
N LEU A 76 -13.52 7.11 2.04
CA LEU A 76 -14.48 7.55 1.03
C LEU A 76 -15.93 7.45 1.52
N ALA A 77 -16.28 6.34 2.18
CA ALA A 77 -17.59 6.14 2.76
C ALA A 77 -17.88 7.16 3.86
N LEU A 78 -16.92 7.39 4.76
CA LEU A 78 -17.04 8.40 5.82
C LEU A 78 -17.20 9.81 5.23
N TYR A 79 -16.41 10.16 4.22
CA TYR A 79 -16.54 11.43 3.52
C TYR A 79 -17.91 11.59 2.85
N ALA A 80 -18.41 10.54 2.19
CA ALA A 80 -19.74 10.57 1.57
C ALA A 80 -20.88 10.63 2.60
N PHE A 81 -20.70 10.02 3.77
CA PHE A 81 -21.71 10.00 4.84
C PHE A 81 -21.72 11.30 5.66
N TRP A 82 -20.57 11.97 5.81
CA TRP A 82 -20.44 13.16 6.64
C TRP A 82 -20.34 14.49 5.85
N GLY A 83 -20.01 14.41 4.56
CA GLY A 83 -19.98 15.53 3.62
C GLY A 83 -21.24 15.64 2.73
N GLY A 84 -22.32 14.95 3.10
CA GLY A 84 -23.67 15.12 2.54
C GLY A 84 -24.49 16.14 3.29
#